data_AF-A0A9D5EL82-F1
#
_entry.id   AF-A0A9D5EL82-F1
#
_cell.length_a   1.000
_cell.length_b   1.000
_cell.length_c   1.000
_cell.angle_alpha   90.00
_cell.angle_beta   90.00
_cell.angle_gamma   90.00
#
_symmetry.space_group_name_H-M   'P 1'
#
loop_
_entity.id
_entity.type
_entity.pdbx_description
1 polymer ?
#
loop_
_entity_poly.entity_id
_entity_poly.type
_entity_poly.pdbx_seq_one_letter_code
_entity_poly.pdbx_strand_id
1 'polypeptide(L)'
;MDPETEEYLLVALWAVAAIWAVWFWVPMFLMCTIGSGYENGGTEDPTAIEPDGRDPNYELAFNTLRELGYEPLGPGFMRLWFYGWYWAYRTKVMTFRSRASGQFAFVQQHPHPFTGYNQIFFATCWDERRILLTTGGVAAATQEEEHGVTKVWDTENIPELERHHRDESAKLIAAGWRRDSDQSLEHLLGVTRDRANARRGLDSRVHRGNFVRLLAAYLFFTILPAWEFELSWWAPVASLCIVTFYRFSGIQSQLQQAEAVRIKVAQDRMRGPVFADSKVGTP
;
A
#
# COMPACT_ATOMS: atom_id res chain seq x y z
N MET A 1 2.67 -13.61 47.86
CA MET A 1 3.84 -13.31 47.03
C MET A 1 4.77 -12.52 47.92
N ASP A 2 6.02 -12.95 48.05
CA ASP A 2 7.01 -12.16 48.78
C ASP A 2 7.32 -10.87 48.01
N PRO A 3 7.79 -9.80 48.70
CA PRO A 3 8.06 -8.51 48.08
C PRO A 3 9.07 -8.57 46.92
N GLU A 4 10.03 -9.50 46.99
CA GLU A 4 11.06 -9.69 45.96
C GLU A 4 10.44 -10.18 44.65
N THR A 5 9.55 -11.17 44.73
CA THR A 5 8.81 -11.68 43.58
C THR A 5 7.90 -10.60 42.97
N GLU A 6 7.26 -9.76 43.79
CA GLU A 6 6.43 -8.64 43.30
C GLU A 6 7.25 -7.62 42.52
N GLU A 7 8.43 -7.26 43.04
CA GLU A 7 9.37 -6.35 42.36
C GLU A 7 9.84 -6.91 41.01
N TYR A 8 10.22 -8.19 40.95
CA TYR A 8 10.62 -8.82 39.69
C TYR A 8 9.51 -8.84 38.65
N LEU A 9 8.26 -9.10 39.04
CA LEU A 9 7.11 -9.07 38.13
C LEU A 9 6.86 -7.66 37.61
N LEU A 10 6.96 -6.65 38.46
CA LEU A 10 6.80 -5.25 38.07
C LEU A 10 7.88 -4.81 37.08
N VAL A 11 9.15 -5.16 37.33
CA VAL A 11 10.27 -4.89 36.42
C VAL A 11 10.07 -5.59 35.08
N ALA A 12 9.68 -6.87 35.10
CA ALA A 12 9.39 -7.63 33.88
C ALA A 12 8.25 -6.99 33.06
N LEU A 13 7.21 -6.52 33.74
CA LEU A 13 6.06 -5.89 33.10
C LEU A 13 6.42 -4.54 32.44
N TRP A 14 7.25 -3.73 33.10
CA TRP A 14 7.81 -2.51 32.51
C TRP A 14 8.74 -2.80 31.33
N ALA A 15 9.56 -3.84 31.42
CA ALA A 15 10.41 -4.25 30.30
C ALA A 15 9.57 -4.64 29.08
N VAL A 16 8.50 -5.43 29.27
CA VAL A 16 7.55 -5.80 28.21
C VAL A 16 6.86 -4.56 27.63
N ALA A 17 6.39 -3.65 28.47
CA ALA A 17 5.76 -2.40 28.04
C ALA A 17 6.71 -1.52 27.22
N ALA A 18 7.97 -1.38 27.66
CA ALA A 18 9.00 -0.61 26.95
C ALA A 18 9.35 -1.26 25.60
N ILE A 19 9.56 -2.58 25.55
CA ILE A 19 9.81 -3.30 24.30
C ILE A 19 8.66 -3.11 23.33
N TRP A 20 7.41 -3.23 23.79
CA TRP A 20 6.24 -3.06 22.94
C TRP A 20 6.08 -1.63 22.42
N ALA A 21 6.32 -0.63 23.26
CA ALA A 21 6.32 0.77 22.87
C ALA A 21 7.42 1.07 21.84
N VAL A 22 8.65 0.59 22.06
CA VAL A 22 9.77 0.73 21.12
C VAL A 22 9.43 0.07 19.78
N TRP A 23 8.89 -1.14 19.80
CA TRP A 23 8.51 -1.86 18.58
C TRP A 23 7.47 -1.10 17.74
N PHE A 24 6.57 -0.36 18.40
CA PHE A 24 5.52 0.41 17.73
C PHE A 24 5.97 1.80 17.29
N TRP A 25 6.64 2.56 18.16
CA TRP A 25 6.98 3.95 17.92
C TRP A 25 8.23 4.15 17.07
N VAL A 26 9.21 3.24 17.14
CA VAL A 26 10.46 3.42 16.39
C VAL A 26 10.25 3.42 14.88
N PRO A 27 9.47 2.51 14.25
CA PRO A 27 9.17 2.60 12.82
C PRO A 27 8.55 3.94 12.43
N MET A 28 7.58 4.43 13.19
CA MET A 28 6.96 5.73 12.91
C MET A 28 7.96 6.88 13.06
N PHE A 29 8.79 6.84 14.09
CA PHE A 29 9.81 7.84 14.33
C PHE A 29 10.81 7.89 13.17
N LEU A 30 11.27 6.72 12.70
CA LEU A 30 12.15 6.60 11.54
C LEU A 30 11.45 7.12 10.27
N MET A 31 10.20 6.73 10.03
CA MET A 31 9.39 7.28 8.93
C MET A 31 9.34 8.82 8.96
N CYS A 32 9.15 9.40 10.15
CA CYS A 32 9.01 10.84 10.32
C CYS A 32 10.36 11.58 10.23
N THR A 33 11.48 10.92 10.50
CA THR A 33 12.80 11.57 10.53
C THR A 33 13.59 11.35 9.24
N ILE A 34 13.72 10.10 8.80
CA ILE A 34 14.50 9.70 7.62
C ILE A 34 13.63 9.34 6.41
N GLY A 35 12.32 9.18 6.59
CA GLY A 35 11.41 8.74 5.55
C GLY A 35 11.30 7.21 5.44
N SER A 36 10.32 6.75 4.65
CA SER A 36 10.18 5.34 4.34
C SER A 36 11.23 4.89 3.33
N GLY A 37 11.92 3.79 3.60
CA GLY A 37 12.77 3.15 2.60
C GLY A 37 11.90 2.36 1.60
N TYR A 38 12.32 2.30 0.34
CA TYR A 38 11.63 1.54 -0.70
C TYR A 38 12.60 0.60 -1.41
N GLU A 39 12.18 -0.63 -1.58
CA GLU A 39 12.89 -1.68 -2.28
C GLU A 39 11.87 -2.46 -3.13
N ASN A 40 12.25 -2.78 -4.36
CA ASN A 40 11.44 -3.58 -5.26
C ASN A 40 12.34 -4.48 -6.10
N GLY A 41 11.75 -5.51 -6.65
CA GLY A 41 12.42 -6.43 -7.55
C GLY A 41 11.44 -7.41 -8.16
N GLY A 42 11.91 -8.22 -9.10
CA GLY A 42 11.12 -9.26 -9.72
C GLY A 42 11.95 -10.11 -10.68
N THR A 43 11.35 -11.19 -11.13
CA THR A 43 11.94 -12.10 -12.11
C THR A 43 10.98 -12.23 -13.30
N GLU A 44 11.50 -12.24 -14.51
CA GLU A 44 10.70 -12.45 -15.72
C GLU A 44 10.48 -13.96 -15.98
N ASP A 45 9.74 -14.61 -15.08
CA ASP A 45 9.25 -15.98 -15.26
C ASP A 45 7.71 -15.98 -15.33
N PRO A 46 7.13 -16.01 -16.55
CA PRO A 46 5.68 -16.00 -16.74
C PRO A 46 4.97 -17.20 -16.10
N THR A 47 5.65 -18.35 -16.01
CA THR A 47 5.03 -19.59 -15.51
C THR A 47 4.85 -19.56 -13.99
N ALA A 48 5.68 -18.79 -13.29
CA ALA A 48 5.62 -18.63 -11.84
C ALA A 48 4.43 -17.79 -11.35
N ILE A 49 3.65 -17.19 -12.26
CA ILE A 49 2.46 -16.40 -11.92
C ILE A 49 1.16 -16.99 -12.49
N GLU A 50 1.18 -18.19 -13.06
CA GLU A 50 -0.06 -18.88 -13.43
C GLU A 50 -0.95 -19.13 -12.19
N PRO A 51 -2.29 -18.97 -12.28
CA PRO A 51 -3.18 -19.24 -11.16
C PRO A 51 -3.10 -20.71 -10.70
N ASP A 52 -2.94 -20.93 -9.39
CA ASP A 52 -2.91 -22.27 -8.78
C ASP A 52 -4.30 -22.73 -8.26
N GLY A 53 -5.35 -21.96 -8.55
CA GLY A 53 -6.73 -22.20 -8.10
C GLY A 53 -7.01 -21.87 -6.63
N ARG A 54 -6.04 -21.32 -5.87
CA ARG A 54 -6.24 -21.03 -4.44
C ARG A 54 -6.82 -19.64 -4.16
N ASP A 55 -6.67 -18.69 -5.08
CA ASP A 55 -7.18 -17.32 -4.94
C ASP A 55 -8.08 -16.97 -6.14
N PRO A 56 -9.42 -17.05 -6.00
CA PRO A 56 -10.35 -16.72 -7.07
C PRO A 56 -10.27 -15.26 -7.54
N ASN A 57 -9.85 -14.33 -6.68
CA ASN A 57 -9.69 -12.94 -7.09
C ASN A 57 -8.45 -12.78 -7.97
N TYR A 58 -7.38 -13.51 -7.66
CA TYR A 58 -6.21 -13.55 -8.53
C TYR A 58 -6.53 -14.18 -9.88
N GLU A 59 -7.23 -15.31 -9.90
CA GLU A 59 -7.61 -15.99 -11.15
C GLU A 59 -8.48 -15.08 -12.05
N LEU A 60 -9.45 -14.37 -11.45
CA LEU A 60 -10.24 -13.37 -12.17
C LEU A 60 -9.35 -12.27 -12.75
N ALA A 61 -8.46 -11.68 -11.93
CA ALA A 61 -7.57 -10.62 -12.38
C ALA A 61 -6.63 -11.08 -13.50
N PHE A 62 -6.07 -12.28 -13.38
CA PHE A 62 -5.22 -12.90 -14.39
C PHE A 62 -5.97 -13.04 -15.72
N ASN A 63 -7.15 -13.66 -15.70
CA ASN A 63 -7.96 -13.87 -16.90
C ASN A 63 -8.39 -12.55 -17.55
N THR A 64 -8.85 -11.58 -16.74
CA THR A 64 -9.24 -10.26 -17.25
C THR A 64 -8.07 -9.49 -17.87
N LEU A 65 -6.88 -9.53 -17.26
CA LEU A 65 -5.70 -8.89 -17.85
C LEU A 65 -5.27 -9.57 -19.15
N ARG A 66 -5.35 -10.90 -19.24
CA ARG A 66 -5.11 -11.66 -20.48
C ARG A 66 -6.08 -11.24 -21.60
N GLU A 67 -7.37 -11.11 -21.29
CA GLU A 67 -8.40 -10.65 -22.22
C GLU A 67 -8.15 -9.21 -22.70
N LEU A 68 -7.63 -8.35 -21.83
CA LEU A 68 -7.21 -6.98 -22.17
C LEU A 68 -5.90 -6.92 -22.98
N GLY A 69 -5.30 -8.07 -23.32
CA GLY A 69 -4.08 -8.15 -24.13
C GLY A 69 -2.78 -8.04 -23.34
N TYR A 70 -2.82 -8.16 -22.02
CA TYR A 70 -1.62 -8.21 -21.20
C TYR A 70 -1.05 -9.65 -21.19
N GLU A 71 0.28 -9.73 -21.30
CA GLU A 71 1.07 -10.95 -21.18
C GLU A 71 1.59 -11.09 -19.75
N PRO A 72 1.51 -12.28 -19.12
CA PRO A 72 2.17 -12.53 -17.86
C PRO A 72 3.68 -12.35 -18.03
N LEU A 73 4.32 -11.68 -17.09
CA LEU A 73 5.76 -11.41 -17.11
C LEU A 73 6.49 -12.17 -16.01
N GLY A 74 5.98 -12.10 -14.79
CA GLY A 74 6.52 -12.89 -13.68
C GLY A 74 6.30 -12.26 -12.32
N PRO A 75 6.79 -12.91 -11.25
CA PRO A 75 6.58 -12.46 -9.89
C PRO A 75 7.53 -11.31 -9.56
N GLY A 76 7.04 -10.41 -8.75
CA GLY A 76 7.75 -9.28 -8.18
C GLY A 76 7.48 -9.14 -6.69
N PHE A 77 8.21 -8.23 -6.09
CA PHE A 77 8.00 -7.82 -4.71
C PHE A 77 8.12 -6.32 -4.56
N MET A 78 7.41 -5.80 -3.57
CA MET A 78 7.61 -4.46 -3.05
C MET A 78 7.83 -4.55 -1.56
N ARG A 79 8.77 -3.75 -1.07
CA ARG A 79 9.10 -3.66 0.34
C ARG A 79 9.26 -2.20 0.74
N LEU A 80 8.46 -1.80 1.72
CA LEU A 80 8.57 -0.52 2.37
C LEU A 80 9.18 -0.72 3.75
N TRP A 81 10.21 0.05 4.06
CA TRP A 81 10.85 0.10 5.36
C TRP A 81 10.30 1.28 6.16
N PHE A 82 9.99 1.05 7.43
CA PHE A 82 9.46 2.09 8.32
C PHE A 82 8.21 2.76 7.75
N TYR A 83 7.26 1.98 7.24
CA TYR A 83 6.00 2.50 6.71
C TYR A 83 4.92 2.41 7.78
N GLY A 84 4.46 3.56 8.27
CA GLY A 84 3.56 3.63 9.43
C GLY A 84 4.19 2.96 10.66
N TRP A 85 3.51 1.94 11.18
CA TRP A 85 3.95 1.13 12.34
C TRP A 85 4.76 -0.12 11.94
N TYR A 86 5.00 -0.32 10.65
CA TYR A 86 5.68 -1.51 10.14
C TYR A 86 7.19 -1.28 10.04
N TRP A 87 7.97 -2.16 10.68
CA TRP A 87 9.42 -2.24 10.46
C TRP A 87 9.73 -2.53 9.00
N ALA A 88 9.05 -3.52 8.43
CA ALA A 88 9.07 -3.83 7.01
C ALA A 88 7.68 -4.28 6.57
N TYR A 89 7.12 -3.57 5.59
CA TYR A 89 5.89 -3.95 4.90
C TYR A 89 6.29 -4.62 3.59
N ARG A 90 6.01 -5.92 3.46
CA ARG A 90 6.43 -6.73 2.32
C ARG A 90 5.20 -7.22 1.57
N THR A 91 5.20 -7.06 0.26
CA THR A 91 4.11 -7.51 -0.61
C THR A 91 4.66 -8.28 -1.80
N LYS A 92 3.85 -9.22 -2.27
CA LYS A 92 4.07 -9.92 -3.53
C LYS A 92 3.28 -9.21 -4.61
N VAL A 93 3.84 -9.18 -5.81
CA VAL A 93 3.23 -8.53 -6.96
C VAL A 93 3.31 -9.48 -8.14
N MET A 94 2.22 -9.69 -8.86
CA MET A 94 2.23 -10.42 -10.13
C MET A 94 2.22 -9.40 -11.25
N THR A 95 3.22 -9.49 -12.13
CA THR A 95 3.48 -8.47 -13.14
C THR A 95 3.05 -8.96 -14.51
N PHE A 96 2.40 -8.06 -15.25
CA PHE A 96 1.97 -8.26 -16.62
C PHE A 96 2.42 -7.08 -17.47
N ARG A 97 2.56 -7.29 -18.78
CA ARG A 97 2.89 -6.25 -19.75
C ARG A 97 1.96 -6.28 -20.95
N SER A 98 1.61 -5.12 -21.49
CA SER A 98 0.99 -4.99 -22.80
C SER A 98 2.02 -4.41 -23.77
N ARG A 99 2.53 -5.25 -24.67
CA ARG A 99 3.50 -4.82 -25.70
C ARG A 99 2.90 -3.80 -26.67
N ALA A 100 1.60 -3.91 -26.96
CA ALA A 100 0.90 -3.04 -27.89
C ALA A 100 0.81 -1.60 -27.35
N SER A 101 0.59 -1.44 -26.04
CA SER A 101 0.44 -0.13 -25.42
C SER A 101 1.68 0.34 -24.65
N GLY A 102 2.71 -0.49 -24.46
CA GLY A 102 3.87 -0.16 -23.63
C GLY A 102 3.49 0.08 -22.17
N GLN A 103 2.49 -0.66 -21.68
CA GLN A 103 1.93 -0.52 -20.34
C GLN A 103 2.22 -1.76 -19.50
N PHE A 104 2.26 -1.58 -18.19
CA PHE A 104 2.39 -2.66 -17.23
C PHE A 104 1.16 -2.71 -16.35
N ALA A 105 0.80 -3.91 -15.92
CA ALA A 105 -0.19 -4.13 -14.88
C ALA A 105 0.44 -4.91 -13.73
N PHE A 106 0.09 -4.54 -12.52
CA PHE A 106 0.57 -5.16 -11.29
C PHE A 106 -0.60 -5.60 -10.45
N VAL A 107 -0.65 -6.88 -10.10
CA VAL A 107 -1.63 -7.41 -9.16
C VAL A 107 -0.93 -7.65 -7.83
N GLN A 108 -1.19 -6.80 -6.86
CA GLN A 108 -0.53 -6.81 -5.57
C GLN A 108 -1.33 -7.61 -4.54
N GLN A 109 -0.60 -8.42 -3.77
CA GLN A 109 -1.10 -9.08 -2.58
C GLN A 109 -0.86 -8.21 -1.34
N HIS A 110 -1.91 -7.89 -0.59
CA HIS A 110 -1.72 -7.26 0.72
C HIS A 110 -1.14 -8.26 1.74
N PRO A 111 -0.31 -7.79 2.69
CA PRO A 111 0.21 -8.66 3.72
C PRO A 111 -0.90 -9.09 4.69
N HIS A 112 -0.66 -10.19 5.39
CA HIS A 112 -1.53 -10.64 6.47
C HIS A 112 -1.80 -9.49 7.47
N PRO A 113 -3.04 -9.32 7.96
CA PRO A 113 -4.21 -10.20 7.82
C PRO A 113 -5.06 -10.01 6.55
N PHE A 114 -4.71 -9.08 5.66
CA PHE A 114 -5.51 -8.69 4.49
C PHE A 114 -5.33 -9.64 3.30
N THR A 115 -5.22 -10.94 3.55
CA THR A 115 -4.83 -11.95 2.57
C THR A 115 -5.66 -11.86 1.29
N GLY A 116 -4.99 -11.88 0.15
CA GLY A 116 -5.58 -11.94 -1.18
C GLY A 116 -4.94 -10.94 -2.16
N TYR A 117 -5.12 -11.19 -3.45
CA TYR A 117 -4.77 -10.26 -4.52
C TYR A 117 -5.95 -9.31 -4.78
N ASN A 118 -5.84 -8.08 -4.29
CA ASN A 118 -6.96 -7.15 -4.22
C ASN A 118 -6.60 -5.72 -4.60
N GLN A 119 -5.35 -5.44 -4.96
CA GLN A 119 -4.98 -4.14 -5.49
C GLN A 119 -4.33 -4.29 -6.86
N ILE A 120 -4.86 -3.54 -7.83
CA ILE A 120 -4.35 -3.52 -9.20
C ILE A 120 -3.82 -2.12 -9.50
N PHE A 121 -2.67 -2.10 -10.16
CA PHE A 121 -2.04 -0.89 -10.66
C PHE A 121 -1.78 -1.03 -12.14
N PHE A 122 -1.99 0.05 -12.89
CA PHE A 122 -1.43 0.18 -14.23
C PHE A 122 -0.32 1.23 -14.20
N ALA A 123 0.76 0.94 -14.92
CA ALA A 123 1.92 1.82 -15.00
C ALA A 123 2.34 2.06 -16.45
N THR A 124 2.81 3.27 -16.73
CA THR A 124 3.50 3.63 -17.97
C THR A 124 4.73 4.45 -17.65
N CYS A 125 5.88 3.99 -18.15
CA CYS A 125 7.12 4.77 -18.14
C CYS A 125 7.14 5.74 -19.31
N TRP A 126 7.55 6.96 -19.00
CA TRP A 126 7.77 8.03 -19.94
C TRP A 126 9.25 8.41 -19.90
N ASP A 127 9.66 9.16 -20.91
CA ASP A 127 10.98 9.79 -20.95
C ASP A 127 11.27 10.60 -19.67
N GLU A 128 12.56 10.84 -19.44
CA GLU A 128 13.05 11.54 -18.24
C GLU A 128 12.69 10.82 -16.93
N ARG A 129 12.49 9.49 -17.00
CA ARG A 129 12.16 8.64 -15.84
C ARG A 129 10.84 9.04 -15.17
N ARG A 130 9.89 9.59 -15.95
CA ARG A 130 8.56 9.92 -15.44
C ARG A 130 7.67 8.69 -15.46
N ILE A 131 6.71 8.62 -14.54
CA ILE A 131 5.77 7.50 -14.47
C ILE A 131 4.34 7.98 -14.31
N LEU A 132 3.44 7.39 -15.11
CA LEU A 132 2.00 7.42 -14.81
C LEU A 132 1.65 6.13 -14.06
N LEU A 133 1.06 6.28 -12.89
CA LEU A 133 0.51 5.18 -12.10
C LEU A 133 -0.98 5.41 -11.90
N THR A 134 -1.81 4.41 -12.19
CA THR A 134 -3.23 4.42 -11.84
C THR A 134 -3.55 3.23 -10.96
N THR A 135 -4.46 3.41 -10.01
CA THR A 135 -4.93 2.33 -9.13
C THR A 135 -6.38 2.55 -8.72
N GLY A 136 -7.06 1.47 -8.37
CA GLY A 136 -8.37 1.53 -7.72
C GLY A 136 -8.24 1.95 -6.25
N GLY A 137 -9.25 2.62 -5.74
CA GLY A 137 -9.37 2.98 -4.33
C GLY A 137 -10.79 3.38 -3.96
N VAL A 138 -10.99 3.78 -2.70
CA VAL A 138 -12.32 4.17 -2.16
C VAL A 138 -12.74 5.60 -2.51
N ALA A 139 -11.80 6.40 -3.02
CA ALA A 139 -12.03 7.79 -3.37
C ALA A 139 -11.07 8.20 -4.48
N ALA A 140 -11.59 8.95 -5.45
CA ALA A 140 -10.76 9.49 -6.51
C ALA A 140 -9.75 10.50 -5.95
N ALA A 141 -8.49 10.35 -6.32
CA ALA A 141 -7.42 11.25 -5.89
C ALA A 141 -6.42 11.44 -7.03
N THR A 142 -5.84 12.63 -7.10
CA THR A 142 -4.75 12.93 -8.02
C THR A 142 -3.56 13.42 -7.22
N GLN A 143 -2.40 12.83 -7.47
CA GLN A 143 -1.12 13.32 -7.01
C GLN A 143 -0.23 13.57 -8.23
N GLU A 144 0.03 14.83 -8.53
CA GLU A 144 0.95 15.25 -9.59
C GLU A 144 2.27 15.70 -8.96
N GLU A 145 3.37 15.13 -9.46
CA GLU A 145 4.72 15.38 -9.02
C GLU A 145 5.62 15.65 -10.23
N GLU A 146 6.78 16.26 -9.99
CA GLU A 146 7.77 16.56 -11.02
C GLU A 146 8.13 15.35 -11.89
N HIS A 147 8.21 14.16 -11.28
CA HIS A 147 8.60 12.91 -11.96
C HIS A 147 7.46 11.90 -12.12
N GLY A 148 6.21 12.32 -12.00
CA GLY A 148 5.12 11.40 -12.27
C GLY A 148 3.74 11.84 -11.82
N VAL A 149 2.76 11.12 -12.32
CA VAL A 149 1.36 11.31 -12.02
C VAL A 149 0.83 10.02 -11.40
N THR A 150 0.23 10.13 -10.23
CA THR A 150 -0.49 9.03 -9.59
C THR A 150 -1.97 9.39 -9.52
N LYS A 151 -2.84 8.56 -10.12
CA LYS A 151 -4.30 8.72 -10.04
C LYS A 151 -4.92 7.54 -9.32
N VAL A 152 -5.74 7.81 -8.33
CA VAL A 152 -6.63 6.84 -7.71
C VAL A 152 -8.01 7.05 -8.29
N TRP A 153 -8.65 5.98 -8.73
CA TRP A 153 -10.03 5.99 -9.25
C TRP A 153 -10.94 5.22 -8.32
N ASP A 154 -12.18 5.68 -8.15
CA ASP A 154 -13.19 5.00 -7.31
C ASP A 154 -13.82 3.79 -8.02
N THR A 155 -12.99 2.91 -8.59
CA THR A 155 -13.40 1.70 -9.29
C THR A 155 -12.44 0.55 -8.99
N GLU A 156 -13.00 -0.65 -8.94
CA GLU A 156 -12.26 -1.92 -8.83
C GLU A 156 -12.46 -2.78 -10.10
N ASN A 157 -13.22 -2.27 -11.07
CA ASN A 157 -13.40 -2.91 -12.36
C ASN A 157 -12.12 -2.75 -13.18
N ILE A 158 -11.43 -3.86 -13.44
CA ILE A 158 -10.12 -3.86 -14.12
C ILE A 158 -10.19 -3.23 -15.52
N PRO A 159 -11.15 -3.60 -16.40
CA PRO A 159 -11.32 -2.92 -17.70
C PRO A 159 -11.56 -1.41 -17.59
N GLU A 160 -12.36 -0.98 -16.61
CA GLU A 160 -12.62 0.45 -16.41
C GLU A 160 -11.37 1.20 -15.94
N LEU A 161 -10.63 0.62 -14.98
CA LEU A 161 -9.37 1.19 -14.50
C LEU A 161 -8.31 1.26 -15.62
N GLU A 162 -8.23 0.22 -16.46
CA GLU A 162 -7.36 0.21 -17.64
C GLU A 162 -7.73 1.30 -18.64
N ARG A 163 -9.03 1.49 -18.89
CA ARG A 163 -9.53 2.57 -19.74
C ARG A 163 -9.14 3.94 -19.19
N HIS A 164 -9.31 4.16 -17.89
CA HIS A 164 -8.86 5.39 -17.24
C HIS A 164 -7.34 5.60 -17.38
N HIS A 165 -6.55 4.54 -17.24
CA HIS A 165 -5.10 4.61 -17.46
C HIS A 165 -4.73 5.01 -18.90
N ARG A 166 -5.45 4.49 -19.89
CA ARG A 166 -5.28 4.89 -21.29
C ARG A 166 -5.69 6.33 -21.54
N ASP A 167 -6.82 6.77 -20.97
CA ASP A 167 -7.30 8.15 -21.11
C ASP A 167 -6.28 9.14 -20.51
N GLU A 168 -5.73 8.85 -19.33
CA GLU A 168 -4.67 9.67 -18.72
C GLU A 168 -3.37 9.62 -19.53
N SER A 169 -3.01 8.45 -20.06
CA SER A 169 -1.85 8.32 -20.97
C SER A 169 -2.02 9.20 -22.22
N ALA A 170 -3.22 9.24 -22.80
CA ALA A 170 -3.52 10.07 -23.97
C ALA A 170 -3.43 11.56 -23.65
N LYS A 171 -3.87 11.99 -22.47
CA LYS A 171 -3.71 13.39 -21.99
C LYS A 171 -2.24 13.77 -21.85
N LEU A 172 -1.40 12.88 -21.30
CA LEU A 172 0.03 13.14 -21.16
C LEU A 172 0.73 13.23 -22.53
N ILE A 173 0.36 12.35 -23.48
CA ILE A 173 0.84 12.45 -24.86
C ILE A 173 0.45 13.79 -25.49
N ALA A 174 -0.81 14.22 -25.32
CA ALA A 174 -1.28 15.51 -25.80
C ALA A 174 -0.56 16.70 -25.14
N ALA A 175 -0.10 16.53 -23.89
CA ALA A 175 0.74 17.48 -23.17
C ALA A 175 2.24 17.40 -23.57
N GLY A 176 2.60 16.58 -24.55
CA GLY A 176 3.95 16.47 -25.10
C GLY A 176 4.85 15.42 -24.43
N TRP A 177 4.32 14.59 -23.52
CA TRP A 177 5.11 13.51 -22.92
C TRP A 177 5.39 12.42 -23.94
N ARG A 178 6.60 11.86 -23.92
CA ARG A 178 7.00 10.77 -24.82
C ARG A 178 7.18 9.50 -24.02
N ARG A 179 6.71 8.38 -24.59
CA ARG A 179 6.90 7.08 -23.94
C ARG A 179 8.38 6.75 -23.91
N ASP A 180 8.79 6.08 -22.84
CA ASP A 180 10.14 5.56 -22.77
C ASP A 180 10.34 4.49 -23.85
N SER A 181 11.53 4.48 -24.46
CA SER A 181 11.93 3.46 -25.42
C SER A 181 12.25 2.12 -24.75
N ASP A 182 12.71 2.16 -23.50
CA ASP A 182 12.94 0.96 -22.70
C ASP A 182 11.65 0.56 -21.98
N GLN A 183 11.05 -0.53 -22.45
CA GLN A 183 9.83 -1.12 -21.89
C GLN A 183 10.14 -2.43 -21.15
N SER A 184 11.34 -2.56 -20.60
CA SER A 184 11.69 -3.67 -19.71
C SER A 184 11.12 -3.47 -18.30
N LEU A 185 10.88 -4.57 -17.60
CA LEU A 185 10.47 -4.50 -16.19
C LEU A 185 11.59 -3.92 -15.33
N GLU A 186 12.84 -4.26 -15.62
CA GLU A 186 14.00 -3.75 -14.88
C GLU A 186 14.05 -2.22 -14.90
N HIS A 187 13.82 -1.60 -16.07
CA HIS A 187 13.78 -0.15 -16.20
C HIS A 187 12.65 0.47 -15.38
N LEU A 188 11.42 -0.07 -15.48
CA LEU A 188 10.28 0.40 -14.67
C LEU A 188 10.54 0.27 -13.17
N LEU A 189 11.14 -0.85 -12.73
CA LEU A 189 11.52 -1.05 -11.33
C LEU A 189 12.61 -0.07 -10.89
N GLY A 190 13.56 0.25 -11.77
CA GLY A 190 14.58 1.28 -11.56
C GLY A 190 13.96 2.67 -11.39
N VAL A 191 13.08 3.08 -12.30
CA VAL A 191 12.36 4.37 -12.25
C VAL A 191 11.55 4.51 -10.96
N THR A 192 10.79 3.48 -10.58
CA THR A 192 9.99 3.50 -9.35
C THR A 192 10.87 3.56 -8.09
N ARG A 193 12.03 2.89 -8.08
CA ARG A 193 12.99 2.94 -6.99
C ARG A 193 13.64 4.32 -6.86
N ASP A 194 14.07 4.90 -7.97
CA ASP A 194 14.66 6.24 -8.01
C ASP A 194 13.65 7.29 -7.53
N ARG A 195 12.39 7.22 -8.00
CA ARG A 195 11.30 8.09 -7.54
C ARG A 195 11.05 7.94 -6.03
N ALA A 196 10.98 6.71 -5.53
CA ALA A 196 10.76 6.48 -4.10
C ALA A 196 11.93 6.98 -3.24
N ASN A 197 13.17 6.85 -3.73
CA ASN A 197 14.35 7.40 -3.06
C ASN A 197 14.36 8.93 -3.06
N ALA A 198 13.97 9.58 -4.17
CA ALA A 198 13.82 11.03 -4.25
C ALA A 198 12.74 11.56 -3.30
N ARG A 199 11.70 10.75 -3.03
CA ARG A 199 10.63 11.08 -2.07
C ARG A 199 11.00 10.85 -0.60
N ARG A 200 12.17 10.26 -0.30
CA ARG A 200 12.56 10.03 1.11
C ARG A 200 12.56 11.35 1.87
N GLY A 201 11.69 11.43 2.88
CA GLY A 201 11.52 12.60 3.73
C GLY A 201 10.36 13.53 3.35
N LEU A 202 9.79 13.49 2.14
CA LEU A 202 8.61 14.30 1.78
C LEU A 202 7.34 13.80 2.47
N ASP A 203 7.15 12.48 2.50
CA ASP A 203 6.02 11.83 3.19
C ASP A 203 6.06 12.06 4.71
N SER A 204 7.22 12.44 5.25
CA SER A 204 7.40 12.68 6.69
C SER A 204 6.54 13.82 7.22
N ARG A 205 6.25 14.87 6.41
CA ARG A 205 5.52 16.05 6.90
C ARG A 205 4.07 15.74 7.26
N VAL A 206 3.40 14.94 6.44
CA VAL A 206 2.00 14.56 6.66
C VAL A 206 1.87 13.66 7.90
N HIS A 207 2.82 12.73 8.09
CA HIS A 207 2.76 11.78 9.19
C HIS A 207 3.31 12.33 10.52
N ARG A 208 4.20 13.33 10.51
CA ARG A 208 4.78 13.96 11.70
C ARG A 208 3.72 14.49 12.66
N GLY A 209 2.71 15.20 12.15
CA GLY A 209 1.65 15.78 12.99
C GLY A 209 0.86 14.71 13.75
N ASN A 210 0.49 13.62 13.07
CA ASN A 210 -0.20 12.50 13.70
C ASN A 210 0.70 11.74 14.68
N PHE A 211 1.97 11.51 14.32
CA PHE A 211 2.94 10.88 15.21
C PHE A 211 3.12 11.67 16.51
N VAL A 212 3.36 12.99 16.43
CA VAL A 212 3.55 13.83 17.62
C VAL A 212 2.31 13.81 18.52
N ARG A 213 1.10 13.89 17.94
CA ARG A 213 -0.16 13.83 18.71
C ARG A 213 -0.32 12.49 19.43
N LEU A 214 -0.12 11.37 18.73
CA LEU A 214 -0.29 10.04 19.29
C LEU A 214 0.80 9.73 20.32
N LEU A 215 2.04 10.14 20.08
CA LEU A 215 3.14 9.99 21.02
C LEU A 215 2.91 10.85 22.27
N ALA A 216 2.51 12.11 22.13
CA ALA A 216 2.20 12.98 23.27
C ALA A 216 1.06 12.42 24.12
N ALA A 217 0.00 11.91 23.50
CA ALA A 217 -1.08 11.23 24.20
C ALA A 217 -0.54 10.00 24.98
N TYR A 218 0.27 9.16 24.33
CA TYR A 218 0.90 8.02 24.97
C TYR A 218 1.75 8.43 26.19
N LEU A 219 2.64 9.41 26.05
CA LEU A 219 3.49 9.88 27.16
C LEU A 219 2.65 10.44 28.32
N PHE A 220 1.60 11.20 28.01
CA PHE A 220 0.68 11.75 29.01
C PHE A 220 -0.02 10.64 29.82
N PHE A 221 -0.47 9.56 29.17
CA PHE A 221 -1.19 8.48 29.85
C PHE A 221 -0.28 7.44 30.51
N THR A 222 1.03 7.45 30.28
CA THR A 222 1.95 6.40 30.76
C THR A 222 3.06 6.92 31.66
N ILE A 223 3.70 8.03 31.31
CA ILE A 223 4.83 8.59 32.08
C ILE A 223 4.33 9.47 33.22
N LEU A 224 3.37 10.35 32.95
CA LEU A 224 2.83 11.25 33.97
C LEU A 224 2.30 10.49 35.20
N PRO A 225 1.55 9.38 35.03
CA PRO A 225 1.05 8.66 36.19
C PRO A 225 2.09 7.78 36.87
N ALA A 226 3.09 7.27 36.14
CA ALA A 226 4.21 6.54 36.74
C ALA A 226 5.09 7.45 37.62
N TRP A 227 5.15 8.74 37.28
CA TRP A 227 5.86 9.75 38.08
C TRP A 227 5.08 10.13 39.35
N GLU A 228 3.76 10.34 39.25
CA GLU A 228 2.92 10.84 40.34
C GLU A 228 2.44 9.76 41.33
N PHE A 229 2.25 8.51 40.88
CA PHE A 229 1.58 7.46 41.67
C PHE A 229 2.50 6.31 42.08
N GLU A 230 3.81 6.56 42.12
CA GLU A 230 4.86 5.54 42.29
C GLU A 230 4.82 4.47 41.17
N LEU A 231 5.90 3.69 41.02
CA LEU A 231 6.00 2.62 40.01
C LEU A 231 4.99 1.51 40.33
N SER A 232 3.75 1.71 39.91
CA SER A 232 2.65 0.80 40.13
C SER A 232 2.43 -0.12 38.94
N TRP A 233 1.90 -1.31 39.18
CA TRP A 233 1.70 -2.34 38.15
C TRP A 233 0.73 -1.92 37.05
N TRP A 234 -0.18 -0.98 37.31
CA TRP A 234 -1.22 -0.60 36.35
C TRP A 234 -0.70 0.30 35.23
N ALA A 235 0.35 1.10 35.47
CA ALA A 235 0.94 1.99 34.47
C ALA A 235 1.53 1.23 33.25
N PRO A 236 2.35 0.18 33.42
CA PRO A 236 2.83 -0.60 32.27
C PRO A 236 1.71 -1.40 31.60
N VAL A 237 0.68 -1.85 32.32
CA VAL A 237 -0.53 -2.44 31.71
C VAL A 237 -1.27 -1.43 30.84
N ALA A 238 -1.48 -0.20 31.33
CA ALA A 238 -2.12 0.87 30.57
C ALA A 238 -1.32 1.20 29.30
N SER A 239 0.01 1.29 29.41
CA SER A 239 0.92 1.44 28.27
C SER A 239 0.72 0.35 27.22
N LEU A 240 0.73 -0.92 27.65
CA LEU A 240 0.48 -2.05 26.76
C LEU A 240 -0.89 -1.96 26.09
N CYS A 241 -1.95 -1.66 26.86
CA CYS A 241 -3.30 -1.52 26.34
C CYS A 241 -3.41 -0.39 25.31
N ILE A 242 -2.84 0.79 25.56
CA ILE A 242 -2.89 1.95 24.65
C ILE A 242 -2.17 1.64 23.35
N VAL A 243 -0.93 1.16 23.41
CA VAL A 243 -0.13 0.83 22.21
C VAL A 243 -0.81 -0.27 21.40
N THR A 244 -1.34 -1.29 22.08
CA THR A 244 -2.09 -2.39 21.46
C THR A 244 -3.37 -1.88 20.81
N PHE A 245 -4.12 -1.01 21.47
CA PHE A 245 -5.33 -0.39 20.93
C PHE A 245 -5.02 0.45 19.69
N TYR A 246 -3.98 1.28 19.70
CA TYR A 246 -3.58 2.04 18.52
C TYR A 246 -3.20 1.13 17.35
N ARG A 247 -2.48 0.04 17.61
CA ARG A 247 -2.15 -0.95 16.60
C ARG A 247 -3.39 -1.62 16.02
N PHE A 248 -4.31 -2.09 16.86
CA PHE A 248 -5.52 -2.78 16.41
C PHE A 248 -6.53 -1.86 15.74
N SER A 249 -6.72 -0.63 16.22
CA SER A 249 -7.57 0.36 15.55
C SER A 249 -7.06 0.72 14.16
N GLY A 250 -5.74 0.84 13.98
CA GLY A 250 -5.13 0.98 12.65
C GLY A 250 -5.42 -0.21 11.74
N ILE A 251 -5.30 -1.44 12.25
CA ILE A 251 -5.63 -2.67 11.51
C ILE A 251 -7.13 -2.73 11.20
N GLN A 252 -8.00 -2.40 12.14
CA GLN A 252 -9.45 -2.41 11.95
C GLN A 252 -9.89 -1.38 10.92
N SER A 253 -9.33 -0.17 10.92
CA SER A 253 -9.63 0.84 9.90
C SER A 253 -9.25 0.32 8.51
N GLN A 254 -8.10 -0.35 8.38
CA GLN A 254 -7.69 -1.02 7.14
C GLN A 254 -8.63 -2.18 6.78
N LEU A 255 -9.14 -2.95 7.76
CA LEU A 255 -10.07 -4.07 7.53
C LEU A 255 -11.42 -3.58 7.06
N GLN A 256 -11.94 -2.53 7.68
CA GLN A 256 -13.18 -1.89 7.27
C GLN A 256 -13.07 -1.30 5.87
N GLN A 257 -11.94 -0.67 5.53
CA GLN A 257 -11.69 -0.20 4.18
C GLN A 257 -11.65 -1.38 3.18
N ALA A 258 -10.92 -2.44 3.49
CA ALA A 258 -10.85 -3.63 2.63
C ALA A 258 -12.20 -4.36 2.50
N GLU A 259 -13.03 -4.38 3.54
CA GLU A 259 -14.37 -4.96 3.52
C GLU A 259 -15.36 -4.10 2.74
N ALA A 260 -15.35 -2.78 2.93
CA ALA A 260 -16.16 -1.85 2.16
C ALA A 260 -15.87 -1.98 0.65
N VAL A 261 -14.58 -2.06 0.30
CA VAL A 261 -14.07 -2.38 -1.05
C VAL A 261 -14.66 -3.70 -1.55
N ARG A 262 -14.52 -4.81 -0.80
CA ARG A 262 -15.08 -6.12 -1.19
C ARG A 262 -16.60 -6.12 -1.38
N ILE A 263 -17.34 -5.44 -0.51
CA ILE A 263 -18.81 -5.32 -0.62
C ILE A 263 -19.17 -4.53 -1.88
N LYS A 264 -18.47 -3.43 -2.15
CA LYS A 264 -18.66 -2.63 -3.37
C LYS A 264 -18.42 -3.47 -4.62
N VAL A 265 -17.34 -4.26 -4.67
CA VAL A 265 -17.06 -5.21 -5.76
C VAL A 265 -18.18 -6.21 -5.95
N ALA A 266 -18.65 -6.83 -4.86
CA ALA A 266 -19.71 -7.82 -4.95
C ALA A 266 -21.00 -7.20 -5.51
N GLN A 267 -21.33 -5.97 -5.10
CA GLN A 267 -22.46 -5.21 -5.63
C GLN A 267 -22.30 -4.86 -7.10
N ASP A 268 -21.12 -4.40 -7.52
CA ASP A 268 -20.84 -4.04 -8.91
C ASP A 268 -20.84 -5.28 -9.83
N ARG A 269 -20.34 -6.44 -9.35
CA ARG A 269 -20.47 -7.72 -10.07
C ARG A 269 -21.93 -8.13 -10.27
N MET A 270 -22.79 -7.93 -9.26
CA MET A 270 -24.23 -8.25 -9.37
C MET A 270 -24.97 -7.32 -10.33
N ARG A 271 -24.50 -6.09 -10.53
CA ARG A 271 -25.08 -5.15 -11.49
C ARG A 271 -24.81 -5.53 -12.95
N GLY A 272 -23.90 -6.48 -13.19
CA GLY A 272 -23.48 -6.90 -14.52
C GLY A 272 -22.72 -5.80 -15.26
N PRO A 273 -22.08 -6.13 -16.41
CA PRO A 273 -21.52 -5.10 -17.27
C PRO A 273 -22.67 -4.22 -17.76
N VAL A 274 -22.71 -2.97 -17.31
CA VAL A 274 -23.49 -1.92 -17.97
C VAL A 274 -22.79 -1.68 -19.30
N PHE A 275 -23.09 -2.54 -20.29
CA PHE A 275 -22.90 -2.17 -21.68
C PHE A 275 -23.81 -0.97 -21.87
N ALA A 276 -23.22 0.23 -21.78
CA ALA A 276 -23.88 1.43 -22.24
C ALA A 276 -24.26 1.14 -23.69
N ASP A 277 -25.56 0.94 -23.93
CA ASP A 277 -26.13 0.89 -25.27
C ASP A 277 -25.66 2.15 -25.98
N SER A 278 -24.57 2.02 -26.73
CA SER A 278 -24.14 3.02 -27.68
C SER A 278 -25.25 3.07 -28.72
N LYS A 279 -26.21 3.97 -28.52
CA LYS A 279 -27.06 4.44 -29.61
C LYS A 279 -26.12 5.05 -30.64
N VAL A 280 -25.69 4.22 -31.57
CA VAL A 280 -25.12 4.62 -32.84
C VAL A 280 -26.22 5.44 -33.51
N GLY A 281 -26.11 6.76 -33.37
CA GLY A 281 -26.82 7.68 -34.24
C GLY A 281 -26.26 7.48 -35.64
N THR A 282 -26.98 6.71 -36.45
CA THR A 282 -26.77 6.70 -37.89
C THR A 282 -27.13 8.10 -38.43
N PRO A 283 -26.27 8.69 -39.27
CA PRO A 283 -26.58 9.94 -39.96
C PRO A 283 -27.72 9.79 -40.97
#